data_AF-A0A7G8X0V6-F1
#
_entry.id   AF-A0A7G8X0V6-F1
#
_cell.length_a   1.000
_cell.length_b   1.000
_cell.length_c   1.000
_cell.angle_alpha   90.00
_cell.angle_beta   90.00
_cell.angle_gamma   90.00
#
_symmetry.space_group_name_H-M   'P 1'
#
loop_
_entity.id
_entity.type
_entity.pdbx_description
1 polymer ?
#
loop_
_entity_poly.entity_id
_entity_poly.type
_entity_poly.pdbx_seq_one_letter_code
_entity_poly.pdbx_strand_id
1 'polypeptide(L)' 'MSGAVKVYAITEFGLGARGSSEGIVDFQTAQLMMDADIVRISNKCYRVKYKEVTECGKINFYSEEIIKKSFTELKLSEIE' A
#
# COMPACT_ATOMS: atom_id res chain seq x y z
N MET A 1 -8.85 -19.67 16.71
CA MET A 1 -9.05 -18.21 16.71
C MET A 1 -8.33 -17.65 15.50
N SER A 2 -9.05 -17.09 14.53
CA SER A 2 -8.41 -16.31 13.46
C SER A 2 -8.10 -14.94 14.03
N GLY A 3 -6.82 -14.70 14.38
CA GLY A 3 -6.38 -13.39 14.86
C GLY A 3 -6.49 -12.37 13.74
N ALA A 4 -7.35 -11.36 13.92
CA ALA A 4 -7.43 -10.23 13.00
C ALA A 4 -6.24 -9.30 13.25
N VAL A 5 -5.54 -8.92 12.18
CA VAL A 5 -4.38 -8.03 12.19
C VAL A 5 -4.75 -6.74 11.49
N LYS A 6 -4.42 -5.61 12.12
CA LYS A 6 -4.57 -4.29 11.51
C LYS A 6 -3.32 -3.94 10.71
N VAL A 7 -3.54 -3.60 9.45
CA VAL A 7 -2.51 -3.19 8.50
C VAL A 7 -2.76 -1.76 8.04
N TYR A 8 -1.68 -1.01 7.83
CA TYR A 8 -1.73 0.38 7.39
C TYR A 8 -0.79 0.58 6.21
N ALA A 9 -1.27 1.12 5.10
CA ALA A 9 -0.40 1.72 4.09
C ALA A 9 -0.18 3.19 4.48
N ILE A 10 1.08 3.62 4.63
CA ILE A 10 1.46 5.00 4.87
C ILE A 10 2.15 5.51 3.61
N THR A 11 1.57 6.51 2.96
CA THR A 11 2.08 7.10 1.72
C THR A 11 2.48 8.55 1.95
N GLU A 12 3.70 8.89 1.59
CA GLU A 12 4.17 10.28 1.55
C GLU A 12 4.01 10.86 0.14
N PHE A 13 3.42 12.04 0.06
CA PHE A 13 3.19 12.81 -1.15
C PHE A 13 3.97 14.13 -1.07
N GLY A 14 4.68 14.46 -2.14
CA GLY A 14 5.21 15.82 -2.41
C GLY A 14 5.71 16.59 -1.18
N LEU A 15 5.15 17.79 -0.96
CA LEU A 15 5.52 18.78 0.07
C LEU A 15 5.23 18.33 1.53
N GLY A 16 5.53 17.08 1.88
CA GLY A 16 5.35 16.53 3.24
C GLY A 16 3.92 16.10 3.56
N ALA A 17 3.02 16.02 2.57
CA ALA A 17 1.67 15.53 2.79
C ALA A 17 1.70 14.01 3.02
N ARG A 18 1.06 13.53 4.09
CA ARG A 18 0.96 12.11 4.42
C ARG A 18 -0.49 11.64 4.27
N GLY A 19 -0.68 10.55 3.55
CA GLY A 19 -1.93 9.79 3.55
C GLY A 19 -1.74 8.45 4.21
N SER A 20 -2.82 7.89 4.74
CA SER A 20 -2.85 6.54 5.26
C SER A 20 -4.10 5.79 4.79
N SER A 21 -3.99 4.48 4.71
CA SER A 21 -5.13 3.59 4.43
C SER A 21 -5.05 2.38 5.34
N GLU A 22 -6.12 2.13 6.09
CA GLU A 22 -6.23 1.00 7.01
C GLU A 22 -6.90 -0.20 6.32
N GLY A 23 -6.53 -1.40 6.74
CA GLY A 23 -7.22 -2.64 6.44
C GLY A 23 -7.17 -3.60 7.64
N ILE A 24 -8.12 -4.52 7.69
CA ILE A 24 -8.13 -5.63 8.64
C ILE A 24 -8.01 -6.91 7.81
N VAL A 25 -7.00 -7.72 8.12
CA VAL A 25 -6.73 -8.99 7.45
C VAL A 25 -6.57 -10.10 8.50
N ASP A 26 -6.67 -11.36 8.10
CA ASP A 26 -6.29 -12.46 8.97
C ASP A 26 -4.76 -12.55 9.13
N PHE A 27 -4.31 -13.28 10.14
CA PHE A 27 -2.89 -13.45 10.45
C PHE A 27 -2.07 -14.07 9.32
N GLN A 28 -2.61 -15.06 8.60
CA GLN A 28 -1.87 -15.72 7.49
C GLN A 28 -1.66 -14.75 6.33
N THR A 29 -2.70 -13.98 5.99
CA THR A 29 -2.62 -12.90 5.01
C THR A 29 -1.61 -11.84 5.43
N ALA A 30 -1.60 -11.45 6.71
CA ALA A 30 -0.61 -10.51 7.25
C ALA A 30 0.84 -11.04 7.10
N GLN A 31 1.07 -12.32 7.36
CA GLN A 31 2.38 -12.96 7.15
C GLN A 31 2.80 -12.90 5.68
N LEU A 32 1.90 -13.22 4.75
CA LEU A 32 2.19 -13.13 3.32
C LEU A 32 2.51 -11.69 2.87
N MET A 33 1.79 -10.70 3.42
CA MET A 33 2.04 -9.28 3.11
C MET A 33 3.41 -8.80 3.62
N MET A 34 3.93 -9.38 4.71
CA MET A 34 5.25 -9.03 5.24
C MET A 34 6.39 -9.39 4.30
N ASP A 35 6.22 -10.40 3.45
CA ASP A 35 7.21 -10.80 2.43
C ASP A 35 6.94 -10.17 1.05
N ALA A 36 5.80 -9.50 0.87
CA ALA A 36 5.40 -8.95 -0.42
C ALA A 36 6.05 -7.58 -0.71
N ASP A 37 6.46 -7.36 -1.97
CA ASP A 37 6.91 -6.05 -2.46
C ASP A 37 5.75 -5.10 -2.80
N ILE A 38 4.58 -5.69 -3.07
CA ILE A 38 3.35 -4.98 -3.40
C ILE A 38 2.24 -5.52 -2.52
N VAL A 39 1.56 -4.62 -1.83
CA VAL A 39 0.41 -4.95 -0.98
C VAL A 39 -0.84 -4.26 -1.50
N ARG A 40 -1.99 -4.92 -1.32
CA ARG A 40 -3.30 -4.34 -1.63
C ARG A 40 -4.05 -4.08 -0.33
N ILE A 41 -4.37 -2.82 -0.07
CA ILE A 41 -5.11 -2.38 1.12
C ILE A 41 -6.26 -1.49 0.63
N SER A 42 -7.49 -1.75 1.09
CA SER A 42 -8.67 -0.93 0.76
C SER A 42 -8.83 -0.65 -0.76
N ASN A 43 -8.69 -1.70 -1.57
CA ASN A 43 -8.76 -1.68 -3.04
C ASN A 43 -7.69 -0.86 -3.77
N LYS A 44 -6.68 -0.36 -3.07
CA LYS A 44 -5.52 0.32 -3.65
C LYS A 44 -4.28 -0.57 -3.57
N CYS A 45 -3.40 -0.44 -4.54
CA CYS A 45 -2.13 -1.16 -4.58
C CYS A 45 -1.00 -0.23 -4.16
N TYR A 46 -0.11 -0.73 -3.32
CA TYR A 46 1.00 0.02 -2.76
C TYR A 46 2.30 -0.74 -2.98
N ARG A 47 3.31 -0.06 -3.52
CA ARG A 47 4.68 -0.58 -3.56
C ARG A 47 5.35 -0.29 -2.21
N VAL A 48 5.72 -1.33 -1.50
CA VAL A 48 6.29 -1.20 -0.17
C VAL A 48 7.76 -0.79 -0.26
N LYS A 49 8.13 0.25 0.49
CA LYS A 49 9.53 0.69 0.66
C LYS A 49 10.09 0.21 1.98
N TYR A 50 9.27 0.32 3.03
CA TYR A 50 9.66 0.02 4.39
C TYR A 50 8.47 -0.56 5.16
N LYS A 51 8.76 -1.48 6.07
CA LYS A 51 7.78 -2.24 6.84
C LYS A 51 8.14 -2.11 8.31
N GLU A 52 7.14 -1.92 9.15
CA GLU A 52 7.31 -1.82 10.59
C GLU A 52 6.17 -2.56 11.29
N VAL A 53 6.51 -3.39 12.27
CA VAL A 53 5.53 -3.97 13.20
C VAL A 53 5.66 -3.22 14.51
N THR A 54 4.60 -2.53 14.90
CA THR A 54 4.56 -1.76 16.16
C THR A 54 4.36 -2.68 17.35
N GLU A 55 4.71 -2.20 18.55
CA GLU A 55 4.53 -2.94 19.82
C GLU A 55 3.06 -3.34 20.08
N CYS A 56 2.10 -2.61 19.48
CA CYS A 56 0.67 -2.92 19.58
C CYS A 56 0.16 -3.90 18.51
N GLY A 57 1.06 -4.53 17.75
CA GLY A 57 0.71 -5.55 16.75
C GLY A 57 0.13 -4.99 15.45
N LYS A 58 0.23 -3.68 15.21
CA LYS A 58 -0.10 -3.07 13.91
C LYS A 58 1.06 -3.19 12.96
N ILE A 59 0.77 -3.45 11.69
CA ILE A 59 1.76 -3.49 10.62
C ILE A 59 1.64 -2.22 9.77
N ASN A 60 2.70 -1.44 9.72
CA ASN A 60 2.82 -0.24 8.90
C ASN A 60 3.64 -0.54 7.64
N PHE A 61 3.05 -0.33 6.47
CA PHE A 61 3.67 -0.41 5.16
C PHE A 61 3.90 1.01 4.64
N TYR A 62 5.10 1.54 4.85
CA TYR A 62 5.53 2.81 4.26
C TYR A 62 5.79 2.57 2.78
N SER A 63 5.01 3.23 1.94
CA SER A 63 4.81 2.79 0.56
C SER A 63 4.49 3.95 -0.38
N GLU A 64 4.49 3.66 -1.68
CA GLU A 64 3.97 4.53 -2.73
C GLU A 64 2.70 3.91 -3.32
N GLU A 65 1.65 4.72 -3.49
CA GLU A 65 0.43 4.27 -4.18
C GLU A 65 0.74 4.05 -5.67
N ILE A 66 0.49 2.85 -6.16
CA ILE A 66 0.62 2.50 -7.57
C ILE A 66 -0.66 2.94 -8.26
N ILE A 67 -0.65 4.17 -8.79
CA ILE A 67 -1.73 4.64 -9.66
C ILE A 67 -1.60 3.88 -10.98
N LYS A 68 -2.52 2.94 -11.24
CA LYS A 68 -2.71 2.44 -12.60
C LYS A 68 -3.19 3.62 -13.43
N LYS A 69 -2.28 4.33 -14.09
CA LYS A 69 -2.65 5.28 -15.15
C LYS A 69 -3.48 4.50 -16.16
N SER A 70 -4.76 4.84 -16.28
CA SER A 70 -5.53 4.49 -17.46
C SER A 70 -4.72 5.02 -18.66
N PHE A 71 -4.39 4.13 -19.59
CA PHE A 71 -3.54 4.34 -20.76
C PHE A 71 -4.13 5.33 -21.80
N THR A 72 -5.00 6.27 -21.38
CA THR A 72 -5.82 7.07 -22.30
C THR A 72 -5.13 8.37 -22.75
N GLU A 73 -4.04 8.81 -22.11
CA GLU A 73 -3.43 10.13 -22.43
C GLU A 73 -2.05 10.07 -23.11
N LEU A 74 -1.51 8.87 -23.41
CA LEU A 74 -0.18 8.73 -24.03
C LEU A 74 -0.18 8.65 -25.57
N LYS A 75 -1.27 9.04 -26.25
CA LYS A 75 -1.41 8.92 -27.72
C LYS A 75 -1.64 10.22 -28.50
N LEU A 76 -1.42 11.40 -27.90
CA LEU A 76 -1.62 12.69 -28.58
C LEU A 76 -0.34 13.50 -28.80
N SER A 77 0.84 12.94 -28.53
CA SER A 77 2.14 13.61 -28.80
C SER A 77 2.95 12.96 -29.92
N GLU A 78 2.38 12.01 -30.68
CA GLU A 78 3.05 11.35 -31.82
C GLU A 78 2.29 11.50 -33.15
N ILE A 79 1.36 12.47 -33.24
CA ILE A 79 0.76 12.86 -34.52
C ILE A 79 1.30 14.25 -34.85
N GLU A 80 2.52 14.27 -35.40
CA GLU A 80 2.97 15.30 -36.35
C GLU A 80 2.26 15.11 -37.69
#